data_AF-A0A421CN62-F1
#
_entry.id   AF-A0A421CN62-F1
#
_cell.length_a   1.000
_cell.length_b   1.000
_cell.length_c   1.000
_cell.angle_alpha   90.00
_cell.angle_beta   90.00
_cell.angle_gamma   90.00
#
_symmetry.space_group_name_H-M   'P 1'
#
loop_
_entity.id
_entity.type
_entity.pdbx_description
1 polymer ?
#
loop_
_entity_poly.entity_id
_entity_poly.type
_entity_poly.pdbx_seq_one_letter_code
_entity_poly.pdbx_strand_id
1 'polypeptide(L)' 'MGRDSADELIEKADPDDRATNVIFKSTDGYTTILTLDYIRERNSILAGSLNGIKLPPAQCFPLIVVADDRLGYKWARWVE' A
#
# COMPACT_ATOMS: atom_id res chain seq x y z
N MET A 1 6.18 12.90 9.45
CA MET A 1 6.56 12.36 8.12
C MET A 1 5.30 11.72 7.57
N GLY A 2 4.84 12.20 6.41
CA GLY A 2 3.43 12.23 5.98
C GLY A 2 2.70 10.89 6.02
N ARG A 3 1.49 10.90 6.56
CA ARG A 3 0.48 9.85 6.32
C ARG A 3 -0.17 10.17 4.98
N ASP A 4 0.54 9.93 3.88
CA ASP A 4 -0.14 9.96 2.58
C ASP A 4 -0.89 8.62 2.46
N SER A 5 -2.21 8.67 2.28
CA SER A 5 -3.00 7.45 2.08
C SER A 5 -2.66 6.85 0.71
N ALA A 6 -2.91 5.54 0.53
CA ALA A 6 -2.74 4.95 -0.80
C ALA A 6 -3.61 5.67 -1.85
N ASP A 7 -4.80 6.12 -1.44
CA ASP A 7 -5.72 6.86 -2.29
C ASP A 7 -5.13 8.20 -2.74
N GLU A 8 -4.52 8.99 -1.84
CA GLU A 8 -3.88 10.26 -2.20
C GLU A 8 -2.74 10.08 -3.21
N LEU A 9 -1.95 9.00 -3.09
CA LEU A 9 -0.89 8.72 -4.07
C LEU A 9 -1.47 8.28 -5.42
N ILE A 10 -2.57 7.53 -5.41
CA ILE A 10 -3.27 7.12 -6.62
C ILE A 10 -3.86 8.35 -7.31
N GLU A 11 -4.55 9.23 -6.59
CA GLU A 11 -5.11 10.47 -7.17
C GLU A 11 -4.03 11.35 -7.78
N LYS A 12 -2.87 11.52 -7.10
CA LYS A 12 -1.72 12.25 -7.64
C LYS A 12 -1.15 11.63 -8.92
N ALA A 13 -1.33 10.32 -9.12
CA ALA A 13 -0.87 9.62 -10.31
C ALA A 13 -1.84 9.75 -11.50
N ASP A 14 -3.02 10.34 -11.31
CA ASP A 14 -4.05 10.59 -12.34
C ASP A 14 -4.36 9.33 -13.20
N PRO A 15 -4.92 8.27 -12.58
CA PRO A 15 -5.17 7.02 -13.27
C PRO A 15 -6.29 7.19 -14.30
N ASP A 16 -6.26 6.37 -15.36
CA ASP A 16 -7.38 6.26 -16.30
C ASP A 16 -8.68 5.92 -15.55
N ASP A 17 -9.79 6.58 -15.90
CA ASP A 17 -11.11 6.38 -15.28
C ASP A 17 -11.60 4.92 -15.31
N ARG A 18 -11.05 4.10 -16.22
CA ARG A 18 -11.38 2.67 -16.36
C ARG A 18 -10.50 1.77 -15.49
N ALA A 19 -9.53 2.32 -14.76
CA ALA A 19 -8.74 1.55 -13.83
C ALA A 19 -9.66 0.97 -12.74
N THR A 20 -9.48 -0.32 -12.43
CA THR A 20 -10.26 -1.03 -11.38
C THR A 20 -9.39 -1.62 -10.29
N ASN A 21 -8.08 -1.74 -10.56
CA ASN A 21 -7.14 -2.51 -9.74
C ASN A 21 -5.82 -1.77 -9.58
N VAL A 22 -5.21 -1.97 -8.41
CA VAL A 22 -3.86 -1.50 -8.09
C VAL A 22 -3.00 -2.73 -7.82
N ILE A 23 -1.87 -2.82 -8.52
CA ILE A 23 -0.88 -3.86 -8.33
C ILE A 23 0.24 -3.27 -7.48
N PHE A 24 0.53 -3.91 -6.35
CA PHE A 24 1.66 -3.58 -5.50
C PHE A 24 2.79 -4.55 -5.80
N LYS A 25 3.97 -4.00 -6.09
CA LYS A 25 5.19 -4.76 -6.36
C LYS A 25 6.16 -4.57 -5.21
N SER A 26 6.69 -5.68 -4.71
CA SER A 26 7.71 -5.71 -3.67
C SER A 26 9.10 -5.86 -4.30
N THR A 27 10.13 -5.34 -3.62
CA THR A 27 11.53 -5.44 -4.06
C THR A 27 12.04 -6.89 -4.16
N ASP A 28 11.43 -7.83 -3.45
CA ASP A 28 11.74 -9.27 -3.51
C ASP A 28 11.07 -10.00 -4.70
N GLY A 29 10.35 -9.27 -5.55
CA GLY A 29 9.63 -9.81 -6.70
C GLY A 29 8.22 -10.30 -6.37
N TYR A 30 7.76 -10.20 -5.11
CA TYR A 30 6.37 -10.48 -4.76
C TYR A 30 5.43 -9.42 -5.36
N THR A 31 4.24 -9.85 -5.80
CA THR A 31 3.20 -8.94 -6.26
C THR A 31 1.86 -9.30 -5.66
N THR A 32 1.06 -8.29 -5.33
CA THR A 32 -0.34 -8.49 -4.94
C THR A 32 -1.23 -7.44 -5.58
N ILE A 33 -2.54 -7.70 -5.54
CA ILE A 33 -3.56 -6.88 -6.18
C ILE A 33 -4.66 -6.58 -5.17
N LEU A 34 -5.08 -5.31 -5.12
CA LEU A 34 -6.28 -4.81 -4.48
C LEU A 34 -7.15 -4.07 -5.52
N THR A 35 -8.45 -3.96 -5.28
CA THR A 35 -9.32 -3.12 -6.10
C THR A 35 -9.22 -1.66 -5.68
N LEU A 36 -9.47 -0.73 -6.60
CA LEU A 36 -9.51 0.70 -6.27
C LEU A 36 -10.61 1.02 -5.26
N ASP A 37 -11.78 0.41 -5.41
CA ASP A 37 -12.89 0.57 -4.46
C ASP A 37 -12.47 0.16 -3.05
N TYR A 38 -11.75 -0.96 -2.89
CA TYR A 38 -11.28 -1.40 -1.59
C TYR A 38 -10.28 -0.40 -0.98
N ILE A 39 -9.37 0.16 -1.78
CA ILE A 39 -8.38 1.14 -1.30
C ILE A 39 -9.08 2.41 -0.80
N ARG A 40 -10.07 2.90 -1.56
CA ARG A 40 -10.89 4.08 -1.25
C ARG A 40 -11.75 3.87 0.00
N GLU A 41 -12.50 2.76 0.06
CA GLU A 41 -13.40 2.46 1.17
C GLU A 41 -12.69 2.24 2.50
N ARG A 42 -11.49 1.64 2.46
CA ARG A 42 -10.75 1.23 3.67
C ARG A 42 -9.65 2.20 4.06
N ASN A 43 -9.42 3.27 3.29
CA ASN A 43 -8.32 4.20 3.48
C ASN A 43 -6.99 3.45 3.69
N SER A 44 -6.71 2.52 2.76
CA SER A 44 -5.58 1.60 2.90
C SER A 44 -4.27 2.38 3.10
N ILE A 45 -3.55 2.08 4.17
CA ILE A 45 -2.40 2.88 4.59
C ILE A 45 -1.13 2.32 3.95
N LEU A 46 -0.39 3.21 3.29
CA LEU A 46 1.01 3.01 2.92
C LEU A 46 1.89 3.51 4.08
N ALA A 47 2.36 2.60 4.92
CA ALA A 47 3.09 2.95 6.14
C ALA A 47 4.60 2.77 5.98
N GLY A 48 5.36 3.86 6.08
CA GLY A 48 6.82 3.81 6.31
C GLY A 48 7.22 3.82 7.79
N SER A 49 6.24 4.01 8.67
CA SER A 49 6.39 4.04 10.13
C SER A 49 5.16 3.45 10.82
N LEU A 50 5.36 2.71 11.90
CA LEU A 50 4.29 2.20 12.77
C LEU A 50 4.44 2.85 14.14
N ASN A 51 3.37 3.46 14.66
CA ASN A 51 3.38 4.19 15.94
C ASN A 51 4.48 5.27 16.05
N GLY A 52 4.78 5.97 14.95
CA GLY A 52 5.82 7.01 14.90
C GLY A 52 7.25 6.47 14.88
N ILE A 53 7.45 5.15 14.93
CA ILE A 53 8.74 4.51 14.78
C ILE A 53 8.89 4.09 13.31
N LYS A 54 9.98 4.53 12.67
CA LYS A 54 10.33 4.10 11.32
C LYS A 54 10.49 2.57 11.30
N LEU A 55 9.85 1.89 10.35
CA LEU A 55 9.99 0.44 10.23
C LEU A 55 11.47 0.10 9.97
N PRO A 56 12.06 -0.88 10.68
CA PRO A 56 13.35 -1.43 10.32
C PRO A 56 13.31 -1.98 8.88
N PRO A 57 14.43 -1.94 8.12
CA PRO A 57 14.55 -2.61 6.82
C PRO A 57 14.10 -4.07 6.84
N ALA A 58 14.45 -4.81 7.90
CA ALA A 58 14.03 -6.18 8.13
C ALA A 58 12.52 -6.34 8.39
N GLN A 59 11.79 -5.25 8.65
CA GLN A 59 10.39 -5.21 9.05
C GLN A 59 9.54 -4.33 8.11
N CYS A 60 9.76 -4.43 6.79
CA CYS A 60 8.89 -3.88 5.73
C CYS A 60 9.16 -2.44 5.24
N PHE A 61 10.36 -1.86 5.48
CA PHE A 61 10.74 -0.55 4.91
C PHE A 61 11.17 -0.66 3.43
N PRO A 62 10.75 0.23 2.50
CA PRO A 62 10.25 1.59 2.73
C PRO A 62 8.75 1.70 3.00
N LEU A 63 7.95 0.75 2.53
CA LEU A 63 6.49 0.79 2.56
C LEU A 63 5.90 -0.62 2.81
N ILE A 64 4.85 -0.67 3.62
CA ILE A 64 3.93 -1.82 3.73
C ILE A 64 2.52 -1.38 3.34
N VAL A 65 1.82 -2.26 2.61
CA VAL A 65 0.37 -2.16 2.36
C VAL A 65 -0.35 -2.84 3.50
N VAL A 66 -1.17 -2.08 4.22
CA VAL A 66 -2.06 -2.62 5.25
C VAL A 66 -3.44 -2.83 4.65
N ALA A 67 -3.77 -4.09 4.33
CA ALA A 67 -5.08 -4.47 3.81
C ALA A 67 -5.95 -5.04 4.95
N ASP A 68 -6.50 -4.15 5.78
CA ASP A 68 -7.33 -4.53 6.92
C ASP A 68 -8.53 -5.40 6.48
N ASP A 69 -8.87 -6.42 7.27
CA ASP A 69 -9.89 -7.43 6.93
C ASP A 69 -9.55 -8.33 5.70
N ARG A 70 -8.28 -8.36 5.27
CA ARG A 70 -7.76 -9.34 4.28
C ARG A 70 -6.69 -10.24 4.90
N LEU A 71 -6.57 -11.46 4.35
CA LEU A 71 -5.51 -12.40 4.72
C LEU A 71 -4.13 -11.75 4.58
N GLY A 72 -3.22 -12.07 5.49
CA GLY A 72 -1.91 -11.41 5.60
C GLY A 72 -1.03 -11.48 4.34
N TYR A 73 -1.27 -12.41 3.41
CA TYR A 73 -0.55 -12.41 2.13
C TYR A 73 -0.92 -11.21 1.24
N LYS A 74 -2.07 -10.56 1.46
CA LYS A 74 -2.44 -9.32 0.77
C LYS A 74 -1.70 -8.08 1.30
N TRP A 75 -0.94 -8.24 2.39
CA TRP A 75 -0.20 -7.16 3.01
C TRP A 75 1.21 -7.13 2.42
N ALA A 76 1.33 -6.56 1.23
CA ALA A 76 2.61 -6.47 0.53
C ALA A 76 3.61 -5.66 1.36
N ARG A 77 4.80 -6.22 1.56
CA ARG A 77 5.91 -5.61 2.29
C ARG A 77 6.96 -5.14 1.30
N TRP A 78 7.75 -4.13 1.66
CA TRP A 78 8.82 -3.62 0.81
C TRP A 78 8.32 -3.15 -0.56
N VAL A 79 7.19 -2.44 -0.58
CA VAL A 79 6.63 -1.91 -1.83
C VAL A 79 7.53 -0.81 -2.39
N GLU A 80 7.77 -0.86 -3.71
CA GLU A 80 8.56 0.11 -4.49
C GLU A 80 7.73 0.77 -5.59
#